data_AF-A0A6J4LIV6-F1
#
_entry.id   AF-A0A6J4LIV6-F1
#
_cell.length_a   1.000
_cell.length_b   1.000
_cell.length_c   1.000
_cell.angle_alpha   90.00
_cell.angle_beta   90.00
_cell.angle_gamma   90.00
#
_symmetry.space_group_name_H-M   'P 1'
#
loop_
_entity.id
_entity.type
_entity.pdbx_description
1 polymer ?
#
loop_
_entity_poly.entity_id
_entity_poly.type
_entity_poly.pdbx_seq_one_letter_code
_entity_poly.pdbx_strand_id
1 'polypeptide(L)'
;MPTFDTAEPISATVNLAIAHIHLTGGEAPRTVVDVRPSDPSKEKDVRAAEATSVRFTDGRLLIESPKQHGWQRKNDGSVDVTVELPAGSHLQATVGLGDLRSDGRLGDCRVTTGSGDIMIAEAGTLNLTSGLGDITVDHVTGRAEATTGSGDLRLTTLDAGAVLKSANGDTWVGVARDDLRLQTANGRIAVDEAHAGIEAKTANGDIRVTEVARGSVVLESHLGDIEVGVREGSAAWLDVRSALGKVSVELDDAEVPDPSAEAVSVRARTSLGKIRVRRP
;
A
#
# COMPACT_ATOMS: atom_id res chain seq x y z
N MET A 1 -7.58 -29.95 -7.16
CA MET A 1 -8.38 -28.73 -6.89
C MET A 1 -9.43 -29.04 -5.83
N PRO A 2 -9.13 -28.87 -4.54
CA PRO A 2 -10.15 -28.87 -3.49
C PRO A 2 -11.15 -27.72 -3.71
N THR A 3 -12.43 -28.01 -3.46
CA THR A 3 -13.54 -27.04 -3.54
C THR A 3 -14.35 -27.13 -2.25
N PHE A 4 -14.69 -25.97 -1.68
CA PHE A 4 -15.44 -25.85 -0.43
C PHE A 4 -16.67 -24.99 -0.66
N ASP A 5 -17.80 -25.38 -0.06
CA ASP A 5 -19.03 -24.60 -0.09
C ASP A 5 -18.92 -23.46 0.92
N THR A 6 -18.91 -22.21 0.44
CA THR A 6 -18.58 -21.01 1.21
C THR A 6 -19.41 -19.84 0.68
N ALA A 7 -20.69 -19.83 1.04
CA ALA A 7 -21.58 -18.73 0.67
C ALA A 7 -21.29 -17.42 1.45
N GLU A 8 -20.56 -17.50 2.56
CA GLU A 8 -20.19 -16.36 3.41
C GLU A 8 -18.68 -16.08 3.34
N PRO A 9 -18.24 -14.82 3.59
CA PRO A 9 -16.82 -14.47 3.66
C PRO A 9 -16.04 -15.35 4.64
N ILE A 10 -14.87 -15.82 4.21
CA ILE A 10 -14.00 -16.70 4.99
C ILE A 10 -12.73 -15.98 5.46
N SER A 11 -11.94 -16.65 6.30
CA SER A 11 -10.57 -16.22 6.60
C SER A 11 -9.56 -17.14 5.92
N ALA A 12 -8.76 -16.61 4.99
CA ALA A 12 -7.70 -17.34 4.32
C ALA A 12 -6.34 -17.02 4.94
N THR A 13 -5.61 -18.06 5.34
CA THR A 13 -4.23 -17.97 5.81
C THR A 13 -3.32 -18.70 4.84
N VAL A 14 -2.33 -18.01 4.28
CA VAL A 14 -1.38 -18.56 3.32
C VAL A 14 0.04 -18.37 3.83
N ASN A 15 0.77 -19.46 4.04
CA ASN A 15 2.13 -19.46 4.54
C ASN A 15 3.03 -20.28 3.61
N LEU A 16 3.76 -19.60 2.72
CA LEU A 16 4.55 -20.23 1.66
C LEU A 16 5.96 -19.65 1.60
N ALA A 17 6.95 -20.50 1.33
CA ALA A 17 8.34 -20.06 1.22
C ALA A 17 8.62 -19.36 -0.11
N ILE A 18 8.29 -20.00 -1.24
CA ILE A 18 8.43 -19.45 -2.59
C ILE A 18 7.12 -19.70 -3.32
N ALA A 19 6.37 -18.65 -3.64
CA ALA A 19 5.09 -18.81 -4.32
C ALA A 19 4.64 -17.57 -5.09
N HIS A 20 3.99 -17.80 -6.23
CA HIS A 20 3.13 -16.80 -6.87
C HIS A 20 1.69 -17.05 -6.44
N ILE A 21 1.08 -16.07 -5.78
CA ILE A 21 -0.27 -16.20 -5.24
C ILE A 21 -1.21 -15.30 -6.02
N HIS A 22 -2.27 -15.90 -6.55
CA HIS A 22 -3.36 -15.18 -7.19
C HIS A 22 -4.67 -15.46 -6.44
N LEU A 23 -5.23 -14.43 -5.82
CA LEU A 23 -6.53 -14.48 -5.16
C LEU A 23 -7.56 -13.75 -6.02
N THR A 24 -8.78 -14.29 -6.08
CA THR A 24 -9.93 -13.63 -6.70
C THR A 24 -11.08 -13.58 -5.70
N GLY A 25 -11.38 -12.38 -5.21
CA GLY A 25 -12.55 -12.07 -4.37
C GLY A 25 -13.78 -11.81 -5.24
N GLY A 26 -14.56 -12.86 -5.51
CA GLY A 26 -15.72 -12.80 -6.41
C GLY A 26 -17.05 -13.10 -5.73
N GLU A 27 -18.15 -13.07 -6.49
CA GLU A 27 -19.50 -13.41 -6.00
C GLU A 27 -19.78 -14.93 -6.01
N ALA A 28 -18.77 -15.75 -6.28
CA ALA A 28 -18.94 -17.19 -6.34
C ALA A 28 -19.26 -17.74 -4.93
N PRO A 29 -20.28 -18.61 -4.78
CA PRO A 29 -20.68 -19.18 -3.49
C PRO A 29 -19.74 -20.31 -3.03
N ARG A 30 -18.53 -20.39 -3.58
CA ARG A 30 -17.59 -21.49 -3.33
C ARG A 30 -16.18 -20.97 -3.30
N THR A 31 -15.35 -21.66 -2.52
CA THR A 31 -13.92 -21.45 -2.47
C THR A 31 -13.23 -22.57 -3.24
N VAL A 32 -12.45 -22.20 -4.25
CA VAL A 32 -11.65 -23.14 -5.04
C VAL A 32 -10.19 -22.82 -4.80
N VAL A 33 -9.42 -23.84 -4.44
CA VAL A 33 -7.97 -23.70 -4.30
C VAL A 33 -7.31 -24.62 -5.31
N ASP A 34 -6.39 -24.05 -6.07
CA ASP A 34 -5.51 -24.79 -6.96
C ASP A 34 -4.06 -24.51 -6.57
N VAL A 35 -3.29 -25.58 -6.40
CA VAL A 35 -1.88 -25.52 -6.06
C VAL A 35 -1.14 -26.31 -7.13
N ARG A 36 -0.28 -25.63 -7.87
CA ARG A 36 0.50 -26.22 -8.96
C ARG A 36 1.99 -25.95 -8.75
N PRO A 37 2.86 -26.82 -9.26
CA PRO A 37 4.27 -26.47 -9.37
C PRO A 37 4.40 -25.29 -10.34
N SER A 38 5.23 -24.29 -10.02
CA SER A 38 5.49 -23.19 -10.96
C SER A 38 6.16 -23.69 -12.25
N ASP A 39 6.99 -24.74 -12.14
CA ASP A 39 7.54 -25.45 -13.30
C ASP A 39 7.36 -26.98 -13.14
N PRO A 40 6.43 -27.60 -13.89
CA PRO A 40 6.17 -29.03 -13.77
C PRO A 40 7.34 -29.92 -14.25
N SER A 41 8.33 -29.35 -14.95
CA SER A 41 9.54 -30.07 -15.36
C SER A 41 10.60 -30.13 -14.24
N LYS A 42 10.46 -29.31 -13.19
CA LYS A 42 11.37 -29.28 -12.06
C LYS A 42 10.84 -30.13 -10.92
N GLU A 43 11.53 -31.23 -10.63
CA GLU A 43 11.18 -32.13 -9.51
C GLU A 43 11.03 -31.41 -8.16
N LYS A 44 11.78 -30.32 -7.95
CA LYS A 44 11.68 -29.51 -6.72
C LYS A 44 10.34 -28.81 -6.61
N ASP A 45 9.86 -28.23 -7.70
CA ASP A 45 8.58 -27.50 -7.75
C ASP A 45 7.42 -28.48 -7.62
N VAL A 46 7.49 -29.62 -8.31
CA VAL A 46 6.52 -30.72 -8.19
C VAL A 46 6.42 -31.18 -6.73
N ARG A 47 7.55 -31.45 -6.09
CA ARG A 47 7.59 -31.86 -4.68
C ARG A 47 7.05 -30.79 -3.73
N ALA A 48 7.33 -29.51 -4.01
CA ALA A 48 6.83 -28.40 -3.20
C ALA A 48 5.30 -28.29 -3.31
N ALA A 49 4.74 -28.43 -4.52
CA ALA A 49 3.30 -28.42 -4.74
C ALA A 49 2.60 -29.62 -4.07
N GLU A 50 3.13 -30.83 -4.22
CA GLU A 50 2.60 -32.04 -3.58
C GLU A 50 2.66 -32.00 -2.06
N ALA A 51 3.70 -31.37 -1.50
CA ALA A 51 3.87 -31.24 -0.06
C ALA A 51 3.06 -30.09 0.56
N THR A 52 2.53 -29.19 -0.25
CA THR A 52 1.70 -28.07 0.21
C THR A 52 0.35 -28.60 0.68
N SER A 53 -0.01 -28.27 1.92
CA SER A 53 -1.28 -28.71 2.51
C SER A 53 -2.34 -27.62 2.40
N VAL A 54 -3.54 -28.03 1.98
CA VAL A 54 -4.73 -27.17 1.93
C VAL A 54 -5.76 -27.75 2.89
N ARG A 55 -6.19 -26.97 3.88
CA ARG A 55 -7.18 -27.37 4.88
C ARG A 55 -8.26 -26.32 4.99
N PHE A 56 -9.51 -26.74 5.11
CA PHE A 56 -10.63 -25.85 5.37
C PHE A 56 -11.46 -26.38 6.53
N THR A 57 -11.57 -25.58 7.59
CA THR A 57 -12.31 -25.93 8.82
C THR A 57 -12.92 -24.67 9.40
N ASP A 58 -14.21 -24.70 9.75
CA ASP A 58 -14.92 -23.62 10.45
C ASP A 58 -14.74 -22.22 9.80
N GLY A 59 -14.89 -22.15 8.47
CA GLY A 59 -14.75 -20.89 7.73
C GLY A 59 -13.31 -20.39 7.58
N ARG A 60 -12.31 -21.23 7.90
CA ARG A 60 -10.89 -20.89 7.80
C ARG A 60 -10.20 -21.77 6.78
N LEU A 61 -9.66 -21.14 5.74
CA LEU A 61 -8.80 -21.78 4.76
C LEU A 61 -7.34 -21.61 5.20
N LEU A 62 -6.60 -22.71 5.29
CA LEU A 62 -5.16 -22.74 5.58
C LEU A 62 -4.44 -23.38 4.40
N ILE A 63 -3.52 -22.63 3.80
CA ILE A 63 -2.59 -23.10 2.77
C ILE A 63 -1.19 -22.96 3.35
N GLU A 64 -0.51 -24.08 3.60
CA GLU A 64 0.79 -24.07 4.27
C GLU A 64 1.77 -25.03 3.59
N SER A 65 2.97 -24.53 3.28
CA SER A 65 4.12 -25.36 2.90
C SER A 65 4.75 -26.00 4.15
N PRO A 66 5.28 -27.24 4.08
CA PRO A 66 5.84 -27.90 5.26
C PRO A 66 6.94 -27.07 5.91
N LYS A 67 6.86 -26.87 7.23
CA LYS A 67 7.93 -26.23 8.00
C LYS A 67 9.20 -27.08 7.92
N GLN A 68 10.22 -26.60 7.19
CA GLN A 68 11.51 -27.29 7.14
C GLN A 68 12.31 -27.01 8.40
N HIS A 69 12.50 -28.03 9.23
CA HIS A 69 13.31 -27.97 10.45
C HIS A 69 14.75 -28.37 10.14
N GLY A 70 15.73 -27.50 10.44
CA GLY A 70 17.17 -27.83 10.39
C GLY A 70 17.91 -27.48 9.08
N TRP A 71 19.17 -27.91 9.00
CA TRP A 71 20.25 -27.51 8.05
C TRP A 71 20.01 -27.83 6.55
N GLN A 72 18.76 -28.13 6.13
CA GLN A 72 18.37 -28.52 4.78
C GLN A 72 17.79 -27.36 3.93
N ARG A 73 18.23 -26.11 4.14
CA ARG A 73 17.86 -24.92 3.34
C ARG A 73 18.42 -24.92 1.90
N LYS A 74 18.19 -25.95 1.09
CA LYS A 74 18.68 -25.98 -0.31
C LYS A 74 17.67 -26.46 -1.36
N ASN A 75 16.40 -26.65 -0.97
CA ASN A 75 15.41 -27.32 -1.81
C ASN A 75 14.01 -26.71 -1.74
N ASP A 76 13.91 -25.38 -1.75
CA ASP A 76 12.62 -24.70 -1.84
C ASP A 76 12.23 -24.63 -3.33
N GLY A 77 11.29 -25.50 -3.73
CA GLY A 77 10.62 -25.39 -5.02
C GLY A 77 9.57 -24.28 -4.98
N SER A 78 9.22 -23.76 -6.16
CA SER A 78 8.20 -22.71 -6.30
C SER A 78 6.84 -23.31 -6.59
N VAL A 79 5.79 -22.67 -6.04
CA VAL A 79 4.40 -23.07 -6.26
C VAL A 79 3.56 -21.90 -6.76
N ASP A 80 2.65 -22.20 -7.68
CA ASP A 80 1.61 -21.26 -8.10
C ASP A 80 0.32 -21.63 -7.37
N VAL A 81 -0.23 -20.67 -6.64
CA VAL A 81 -1.44 -20.86 -5.84
C VAL A 81 -2.52 -19.93 -6.33
N THR A 82 -3.61 -20.50 -6.82
CA THR A 82 -4.81 -19.75 -7.20
C THR A 82 -5.92 -20.04 -6.18
N VAL A 83 -6.52 -18.97 -5.64
CA VAL A 83 -7.62 -19.05 -4.69
C VAL A 83 -8.78 -18.20 -5.17
N GLU A 84 -9.91 -18.84 -5.48
CA GLU A 84 -11.19 -18.16 -5.64
C GLU A 84 -11.90 -18.16 -4.29
N LEU A 85 -12.36 -17.00 -3.83
CA LEU A 85 -12.97 -16.81 -2.52
C LEU A 85 -14.11 -15.79 -2.59
N PRO A 86 -15.11 -15.88 -1.69
CA PRO A 86 -16.19 -14.90 -1.63
C PRO A 86 -15.67 -13.49 -1.35
N ALA A 87 -16.23 -12.49 -2.03
CA ALA A 87 -15.89 -11.10 -1.83
C ALA A 87 -16.04 -10.67 -0.35
N GLY A 88 -15.10 -9.88 0.14
CA GLY A 88 -15.02 -9.47 1.54
C GLY A 88 -14.34 -10.48 2.48
N SER A 89 -13.86 -11.62 1.96
CA SER A 89 -13.06 -12.56 2.76
C SER A 89 -11.76 -11.91 3.23
N HIS A 90 -11.29 -12.33 4.40
CA HIS A 90 -10.07 -11.83 5.03
C HIS A 90 -8.86 -12.63 4.56
N LEU A 91 -7.73 -11.96 4.41
CA LEU A 91 -6.47 -12.56 3.97
C LEU A 91 -5.36 -12.32 4.99
N GLN A 92 -4.69 -13.39 5.40
CA GLN A 92 -3.41 -13.34 6.10
C GLN A 92 -2.38 -14.13 5.29
N ALA A 93 -1.43 -13.44 4.65
CA ALA A 93 -0.41 -14.08 3.83
C ALA A 93 1.00 -13.80 4.37
N THR A 94 1.82 -14.84 4.46
CA THR A 94 3.26 -14.73 4.68
C THR A 94 3.98 -15.47 3.56
N VAL A 95 4.70 -14.73 2.73
CA VAL A 95 5.42 -15.25 1.57
C VAL A 95 6.91 -14.92 1.71
N GLY A 96 7.79 -15.90 1.55
CA GLY A 96 9.22 -15.63 1.57
C GLY A 96 9.67 -14.90 0.31
N LEU A 97 9.43 -15.52 -0.84
CA LEU A 97 9.75 -15.01 -2.18
C LEU A 97 8.55 -15.22 -3.13
N GLY A 98 8.25 -14.22 -3.95
CA GLY A 98 7.23 -14.29 -4.99
C GLY A 98 6.08 -13.32 -4.76
N ASP A 99 5.29 -13.16 -5.82
CA ASP A 99 4.32 -12.07 -5.93
C ASP A 99 2.96 -12.47 -5.37
N LEU A 100 2.24 -11.49 -4.84
CA LEU A 100 0.87 -11.64 -4.41
C LEU A 100 -0.02 -10.69 -5.20
N ARG A 101 -0.96 -11.28 -5.94
CA ARG A 101 -2.02 -10.55 -6.65
C ARG A 101 -3.37 -10.90 -6.07
N SER A 102 -4.16 -9.89 -5.77
CA SER A 102 -5.59 -10.03 -5.45
C SER A 102 -6.43 -9.22 -6.42
N ASP A 103 -7.29 -9.91 -7.15
CA ASP A 103 -8.35 -9.31 -7.94
C ASP A 103 -9.67 -9.32 -7.15
N GLY A 104 -10.47 -8.25 -7.27
CA GLY A 104 -11.73 -8.10 -6.54
C GLY A 104 -11.56 -7.63 -5.10
N ARG A 105 -12.68 -7.65 -4.35
CA ARG A 105 -12.76 -7.04 -3.01
C ARG A 105 -12.43 -8.04 -1.92
N LEU A 106 -11.41 -7.71 -1.14
CA LEU A 106 -11.08 -8.37 0.12
C LEU A 106 -11.57 -7.56 1.32
N GLY A 107 -11.76 -8.24 2.45
CA GLY A 107 -12.03 -7.63 3.74
C GLY A 107 -10.73 -7.12 4.37
N ASP A 108 -10.38 -7.65 5.54
CA ASP A 108 -9.09 -7.32 6.18
C ASP A 108 -7.94 -8.09 5.53
N CYS A 109 -6.90 -7.36 5.14
CA CYS A 109 -5.73 -7.88 4.46
C CYS A 109 -4.47 -7.62 5.30
N ARG A 110 -3.83 -8.70 5.75
CA ARG A 110 -2.50 -8.67 6.36
C ARG A 110 -1.53 -9.49 5.51
N VAL A 111 -0.55 -8.83 4.89
CA VAL A 111 0.43 -9.49 4.03
C VAL A 111 1.84 -9.13 4.47
N THR A 112 2.67 -10.14 4.63
CA THR A 112 4.11 -10.00 4.85
C THR A 112 4.84 -10.73 3.74
N THR A 113 5.65 -10.03 2.95
CA THR A 113 6.52 -10.62 1.93
C THR A 113 7.98 -10.29 2.17
N GLY A 114 8.87 -11.25 1.93
CA GLY A 114 10.31 -11.02 1.95
C GLY A 114 10.81 -10.34 0.68
N SER A 115 10.45 -10.89 -0.48
CA SER A 115 10.73 -10.30 -1.79
C SER A 115 9.63 -10.66 -2.79
N GLY A 116 9.12 -9.68 -3.52
CA GLY A 116 8.07 -9.84 -4.53
C GLY A 116 7.06 -8.72 -4.47
N ASP A 117 6.34 -8.53 -5.56
CA ASP A 117 5.39 -7.43 -5.70
C ASP A 117 4.05 -7.79 -5.06
N ILE A 118 3.40 -6.79 -4.47
CA ILE A 118 2.04 -6.91 -3.93
C ILE A 118 1.11 -6.04 -4.77
N MET A 119 0.12 -6.67 -5.39
CA MET A 119 -0.95 -6.00 -6.12
C MET A 119 -2.31 -6.36 -5.50
N ILE A 120 -3.04 -5.38 -4.99
CA ILE A 120 -4.37 -5.59 -4.41
C ILE A 120 -5.36 -4.62 -5.07
N ALA A 121 -6.40 -5.15 -5.72
CA ALA A 121 -7.44 -4.31 -6.30
C ALA A 121 -8.21 -3.55 -5.21
N GLU A 122 -8.87 -4.25 -4.29
CA GLU A 122 -9.68 -3.59 -3.25
C GLU A 122 -9.55 -4.31 -1.91
N ALA A 123 -9.40 -3.53 -0.83
CA ALA A 123 -9.37 -4.04 0.54
C ALA A 123 -10.21 -3.19 1.51
N GLY A 124 -10.69 -3.83 2.57
CA GLY A 124 -11.20 -3.22 3.78
C GLY A 124 -10.10 -2.56 4.59
N THR A 125 -9.62 -3.22 5.64
CA THR A 125 -8.42 -2.80 6.37
C THR A 125 -7.18 -3.38 5.72
N LEU A 126 -6.11 -2.59 5.62
CA LEU A 126 -4.87 -2.99 4.96
C LEU A 126 -3.67 -2.90 5.92
N ASN A 127 -2.91 -3.98 6.04
CA ASN A 127 -1.62 -4.02 6.74
C ASN A 127 -0.59 -4.80 5.90
N LEU A 128 0.30 -4.08 5.20
CA LEU A 128 1.29 -4.68 4.30
C LEU A 128 2.71 -4.43 4.81
N THR A 129 3.54 -5.45 4.76
CA THR A 129 4.98 -5.35 4.99
C THR A 129 5.71 -6.07 3.86
N SER A 130 6.52 -5.34 3.09
CA SER A 130 7.39 -5.90 2.06
C SER A 130 8.86 -5.61 2.37
N GLY A 131 9.72 -6.61 2.20
CA GLY A 131 11.16 -6.41 2.26
C GLY A 131 11.68 -5.73 0.99
N LEU A 132 11.43 -6.36 -0.15
CA LEU A 132 11.85 -5.91 -1.49
C LEU A 132 10.70 -6.14 -2.48
N GLY A 133 10.29 -5.11 -3.20
CA GLY A 133 9.23 -5.20 -4.21
C GLY A 133 8.23 -4.06 -4.09
N ASP A 134 7.50 -3.84 -5.17
CA ASP A 134 6.55 -2.75 -5.29
C ASP A 134 5.23 -3.14 -4.64
N ILE A 135 4.54 -2.15 -4.06
CA ILE A 135 3.20 -2.33 -3.51
C ILE A 135 2.26 -1.42 -4.29
N THR A 136 1.30 -2.02 -4.99
CA THR A 136 0.22 -1.31 -5.68
C THR A 136 -1.13 -1.71 -5.08
N VAL A 137 -1.92 -0.72 -4.66
CA VAL A 137 -3.29 -0.93 -4.17
C VAL A 137 -4.23 0.06 -4.83
N ASP A 138 -5.30 -0.42 -5.47
CA ASP A 138 -6.21 0.48 -6.18
C ASP A 138 -7.16 1.19 -5.23
N HIS A 139 -7.78 0.47 -4.28
CA HIS A 139 -8.76 1.07 -3.37
C HIS A 139 -8.71 0.46 -1.97
N VAL A 140 -8.68 1.32 -0.95
CA VAL A 140 -8.80 0.92 0.47
C VAL A 140 -9.93 1.68 1.13
N THR A 141 -10.96 0.93 1.56
CA THR A 141 -12.15 1.50 2.22
C THR A 141 -11.93 1.77 3.71
N GLY A 142 -11.05 1.01 4.35
CA GLY A 142 -10.70 1.12 5.76
C GLY A 142 -9.30 1.69 5.99
N ARG A 143 -8.77 1.49 7.21
CA ARG A 143 -7.44 2.01 7.57
C ARG A 143 -6.34 1.28 6.82
N ALA A 144 -5.38 2.02 6.28
CA ALA A 144 -4.20 1.46 5.63
C ALA A 144 -2.91 1.67 6.41
N GLU A 145 -2.12 0.62 6.55
CA GLU A 145 -0.73 0.67 6.97
C GLU A 145 0.12 -0.13 5.99
N ALA A 146 1.11 0.51 5.36
CA ALA A 146 2.02 -0.17 4.44
C ALA A 146 3.46 0.22 4.74
N THR A 147 4.33 -0.78 4.82
CA THR A 147 5.77 -0.60 5.01
C THR A 147 6.53 -1.35 3.93
N THR A 148 7.45 -0.69 3.22
CA THR A 148 8.38 -1.33 2.27
C THR A 148 9.84 -0.98 2.59
N GLY A 149 10.74 -1.95 2.45
CA GLY A 149 12.18 -1.75 2.57
C GLY A 149 12.82 -1.19 1.29
N SER A 150 12.39 -1.67 0.14
CA SER A 150 12.83 -1.16 -1.16
C SER A 150 11.77 -1.49 -2.21
N GLY A 151 11.31 -0.48 -2.93
CA GLY A 151 10.27 -0.59 -3.94
C GLY A 151 9.31 0.59 -3.86
N ASP A 152 8.56 0.81 -4.92
CA ASP A 152 7.60 1.90 -5.00
C ASP A 152 6.31 1.55 -4.25
N LEU A 153 5.72 2.55 -3.59
CA LEU A 153 4.41 2.45 -2.94
C LEU A 153 3.40 3.25 -3.74
N ARG A 154 2.40 2.58 -4.31
CA ARG A 154 1.36 3.21 -5.11
C ARG A 154 -0.03 2.88 -4.57
N LEU A 155 -0.74 3.88 -4.03
CA LEU A 155 -2.12 3.70 -3.58
C LEU A 155 -3.05 4.68 -4.30
N THR A 156 -4.00 4.16 -5.09
CA THR A 156 -4.83 5.02 -5.94
C THR A 156 -5.92 5.75 -5.16
N THR A 157 -6.62 5.07 -4.25
CA THR A 157 -7.67 5.69 -3.43
C THR A 157 -7.68 5.16 -2.00
N LEU A 158 -7.74 6.08 -1.04
CA LEU A 158 -7.80 5.84 0.40
C LEU A 158 -9.01 6.57 0.99
N ASP A 159 -10.02 5.82 1.43
CA ASP A 159 -11.25 6.40 1.98
C ASP A 159 -11.13 6.74 3.48
N ALA A 160 -10.27 6.04 4.21
CA ALA A 160 -9.95 6.30 5.60
C ALA A 160 -8.44 6.54 5.80
N GLY A 161 -8.06 6.97 7.02
CA GLY A 161 -6.68 7.39 7.28
C GLY A 161 -5.63 6.31 7.02
N ALA A 162 -4.43 6.75 6.63
CA ALA A 162 -3.36 5.87 6.19
C ALA A 162 -1.97 6.25 6.76
N VAL A 163 -1.13 5.24 6.97
CA VAL A 163 0.28 5.40 7.36
C VAL A 163 1.15 4.60 6.41
N LEU A 164 1.92 5.29 5.57
CA LEU A 164 2.80 4.67 4.59
C LEU A 164 4.27 4.95 4.94
N LYS A 165 5.09 3.91 4.95
CA LYS A 165 6.51 3.99 5.27
C LYS A 165 7.33 3.30 4.18
N SER A 166 8.29 4.02 3.60
CA SER A 166 9.24 3.45 2.66
C SER A 166 10.67 3.78 3.07
N ALA A 167 11.59 2.82 2.97
CA ALA A 167 13.00 3.14 3.08
C ALA A 167 13.59 3.62 1.74
N ASN A 168 13.29 2.94 0.63
CA ASN A 168 13.76 3.33 -0.69
C ASN A 168 12.65 3.12 -1.73
N GLY A 169 12.44 4.11 -2.59
CA GLY A 169 11.43 4.07 -3.65
C GLY A 169 10.46 5.23 -3.52
N ASP A 170 9.78 5.52 -4.62
CA ASP A 170 8.82 6.61 -4.68
C ASP A 170 7.50 6.19 -4.02
N THR A 171 6.83 7.16 -3.40
CA THR A 171 5.51 6.96 -2.81
C THR A 171 4.52 7.86 -3.52
N TRP A 172 3.52 7.26 -4.16
CA TRP A 172 2.43 7.96 -4.81
C TRP A 172 1.08 7.60 -4.17
N VAL A 173 0.29 8.62 -3.90
CA VAL A 173 -1.10 8.50 -3.49
C VAL A 173 -1.97 9.31 -4.45
N GLY A 174 -2.96 8.67 -5.07
CA GLY A 174 -3.92 9.38 -5.93
C GLY A 174 -4.82 10.27 -5.09
N VAL A 175 -5.79 9.67 -4.39
CA VAL A 175 -6.77 10.38 -3.58
C VAL A 175 -6.74 9.89 -2.14
N ALA A 176 -6.56 10.81 -1.19
CA ALA A 176 -6.69 10.56 0.25
C ALA A 176 -7.86 11.35 0.83
N ARG A 177 -8.91 10.66 1.27
CA ARG A 177 -10.13 11.28 1.80
C ARG A 177 -10.03 11.70 3.28
N ASP A 178 -9.10 11.10 4.00
CA ASP A 178 -8.88 11.25 5.44
C ASP A 178 -7.37 11.40 5.72
N ASP A 179 -6.99 11.51 7.00
CA ASP A 179 -5.63 11.84 7.43
C ASP A 179 -4.56 10.88 6.88
N LEU A 180 -3.54 11.45 6.22
CA LEU A 180 -2.47 10.73 5.56
C LEU A 180 -1.11 11.01 6.22
N ARG A 181 -0.39 9.97 6.61
CA ARG A 181 1.00 10.07 7.08
C ARG A 181 1.94 9.29 6.16
N LEU A 182 2.95 9.97 5.63
CA LEU A 182 3.94 9.44 4.69
C LEU A 182 5.33 9.67 5.27
N GLN A 183 6.13 8.61 5.35
CA GLN A 183 7.51 8.69 5.78
C GLN A 183 8.40 7.89 4.84
N THR A 184 9.22 8.58 4.07
CA THR A 184 10.17 7.97 3.13
C THR A 184 11.60 8.31 3.55
N ALA A 185 12.55 7.37 3.49
CA ALA A 185 13.96 7.75 3.70
C ALA A 185 14.56 8.32 2.41
N ASN A 186 14.46 7.57 1.30
CA ASN A 186 14.95 7.99 -0.01
C ASN A 186 13.87 7.75 -1.08
N GLY A 187 13.40 8.83 -1.70
CA GLY A 187 12.37 8.76 -2.72
C GLY A 187 11.47 9.99 -2.72
N ARG A 188 10.81 10.21 -3.85
CA ARG A 188 9.81 11.25 -4.01
C ARG A 188 8.52 10.84 -3.31
N ILE A 189 7.85 11.81 -2.71
CA ILE A 189 6.47 11.68 -2.26
C ILE A 189 5.59 12.51 -3.19
N ALA A 190 4.58 11.88 -3.78
CA ALA A 190 3.59 12.54 -4.61
C ALA A 190 2.18 12.22 -4.11
N VAL A 191 1.36 13.25 -3.89
CA VAL A 191 -0.06 13.11 -3.56
C VAL A 191 -0.85 13.97 -4.53
N ASP A 192 -1.81 13.39 -5.25
CA ASP A 192 -2.59 14.16 -6.22
C ASP A 192 -3.68 14.97 -5.51
N GLU A 193 -4.53 14.32 -4.72
CA GLU A 193 -5.63 14.97 -3.99
C GLU A 193 -5.66 14.57 -2.51
N ALA A 194 -5.57 15.55 -1.61
CA ALA A 194 -5.72 15.37 -0.18
C ALA A 194 -6.96 16.13 0.33
N HIS A 195 -7.95 15.42 0.87
CA HIS A 195 -9.18 16.03 1.39
C HIS A 195 -9.14 16.30 2.91
N ALA A 196 -8.05 15.93 3.59
CA ALA A 196 -7.87 16.09 5.02
C ALA A 196 -6.38 16.36 5.34
N GLY A 197 -5.97 16.16 6.60
CA GLY A 197 -4.61 16.42 7.04
C GLY A 197 -3.58 15.53 6.35
N ILE A 198 -2.42 16.08 6.06
CA ILE A 198 -1.28 15.35 5.50
C ILE A 198 -0.01 15.67 6.28
N GLU A 199 0.72 14.63 6.65
CA GLU A 199 2.08 14.71 7.18
C GLU A 199 3.00 13.90 6.26
N ALA A 200 3.86 14.57 5.49
CA ALA A 200 4.79 13.91 4.58
C ALA A 200 6.23 14.30 4.92
N LYS A 201 7.07 13.29 5.15
CA LYS A 201 8.47 13.47 5.53
C LYS A 201 9.36 12.63 4.64
N THR A 202 10.38 13.25 4.07
CA THR A 202 11.44 12.53 3.34
C THR A 202 12.83 13.01 3.77
N ALA A 203 13.81 12.11 3.85
CA ALA A 203 15.19 12.58 4.06
C ALA A 203 15.78 13.08 2.74
N ASN A 204 15.65 12.30 1.67
CA ASN A 204 16.15 12.64 0.35
C ASN A 204 15.06 12.42 -0.70
N GLY A 205 14.49 13.50 -1.19
CA GLY A 205 13.47 13.46 -2.23
C GLY A 205 12.58 14.70 -2.26
N ASP A 206 11.91 14.86 -3.40
CA ASP A 206 10.93 15.92 -3.57
C ASP A 206 9.61 15.52 -2.90
N ILE A 207 8.87 16.50 -2.40
CA ILE A 207 7.50 16.33 -1.94
C ILE A 207 6.60 17.15 -2.84
N ARG A 208 5.64 16.51 -3.49
CA ARG A 208 4.61 17.17 -4.30
C ARG A 208 3.23 16.81 -3.78
N VAL A 209 2.47 17.81 -3.40
CA VAL A 209 1.02 17.69 -3.14
C VAL A 209 0.33 18.55 -4.19
N THR A 210 -0.35 17.92 -5.15
CA THR A 210 -0.96 18.65 -6.27
C THR A 210 -2.13 19.51 -5.79
N GLU A 211 -3.00 18.98 -4.93
CA GLU A 211 -4.10 19.73 -4.33
C GLU A 211 -4.40 19.26 -2.89
N VAL A 212 -4.60 20.21 -1.98
CA VAL A 212 -5.18 19.98 -0.65
C VAL A 212 -6.43 20.81 -0.43
N ALA A 213 -7.49 20.15 0.05
CA ALA A 213 -8.78 20.79 0.34
C ALA A 213 -8.82 21.46 1.72
N ARG A 214 -8.40 20.76 2.78
CA ARG A 214 -8.51 21.25 4.16
C ARG A 214 -7.54 20.57 5.12
N GLY A 215 -7.38 21.17 6.31
CA GLY A 215 -6.68 20.56 7.42
C GLY A 215 -5.21 20.98 7.53
N SER A 216 -4.45 20.22 8.31
CA SER A 216 -3.04 20.50 8.56
C SER A 216 -2.15 19.79 7.57
N VAL A 217 -1.30 20.55 6.87
CA VAL A 217 -0.34 20.07 5.87
C VAL A 217 1.06 20.29 6.44
N VAL A 218 1.77 19.22 6.76
CA VAL A 218 3.14 19.26 7.28
C VAL A 218 4.06 18.53 6.32
N LEU A 219 4.90 19.28 5.61
CA LEU A 219 5.83 18.75 4.60
C LEU A 219 7.27 19.04 5.04
N GLU A 220 8.09 17.99 5.19
CA GLU A 220 9.50 18.15 5.57
C GLU A 220 10.40 17.31 4.65
N SER A 221 11.36 17.97 4.01
CA SER A 221 12.43 17.32 3.25
C SER A 221 13.79 17.81 3.74
N HIS A 222 14.81 16.95 3.88
CA HIS A 222 16.17 17.47 4.11
C HIS A 222 16.81 17.94 2.80
N LEU A 223 16.78 17.09 1.77
CA LEU A 223 17.26 17.37 0.42
C LEU A 223 16.14 17.15 -0.59
N GLY A 224 15.60 18.23 -1.16
CA GLY A 224 14.58 18.15 -2.20
C GLY A 224 13.66 19.37 -2.25
N ASP A 225 12.97 19.49 -3.38
CA ASP A 225 12.00 20.56 -3.60
C ASP A 225 10.64 20.18 -2.99
N ILE A 226 9.90 21.18 -2.51
CA ILE A 226 8.54 21.00 -2.00
C ILE A 226 7.58 21.81 -2.86
N GLU A 227 6.56 21.15 -3.42
CA GLU A 227 5.45 21.79 -4.11
C GLU A 227 4.14 21.44 -3.42
N VAL A 228 3.31 22.45 -3.15
CA VAL A 228 1.98 22.29 -2.57
C VAL A 228 0.97 23.18 -3.27
N GLY A 229 -0.10 22.57 -3.78
CA GLY A 229 -1.26 23.25 -4.31
C GLY A 229 -2.37 23.34 -3.27
N VAL A 230 -2.91 24.53 -3.03
CA VAL A 230 -4.06 24.74 -2.13
C VAL A 230 -5.32 24.92 -2.97
N ARG A 231 -6.39 24.17 -2.66
CA ARG A 231 -7.68 24.23 -3.37
C ARG A 231 -8.23 25.66 -3.38
N GLU A 232 -8.78 26.07 -4.51
CA GLU A 232 -9.42 27.36 -4.66
C GLU A 232 -10.54 27.59 -3.62
N GLY A 233 -10.65 28.81 -3.11
CA GLY A 233 -11.66 29.17 -2.10
C GLY A 233 -11.29 28.81 -0.66
N SER A 234 -10.14 28.16 -0.42
CA SER A 234 -9.70 27.79 0.93
C SER A 234 -8.81 28.88 1.57
N ALA A 235 -9.00 29.12 2.87
CA ALA A 235 -8.12 30.02 3.62
C ALA A 235 -6.78 29.33 3.91
N ALA A 236 -5.66 29.91 3.48
CA ALA A 236 -4.34 29.31 3.69
C ALA A 236 -3.52 30.06 4.74
N TRP A 237 -3.11 29.37 5.81
CA TRP A 237 -2.08 29.86 6.74
C TRP A 237 -0.75 29.19 6.43
N LEU A 238 0.31 29.99 6.22
CA LEU A 238 1.59 29.50 5.73
C LEU A 238 2.74 29.70 6.73
N ASP A 239 3.44 28.62 7.11
CA ASP A 239 4.75 28.61 7.77
C ASP A 239 5.74 27.86 6.86
N VAL A 240 6.35 28.59 5.92
CA VAL A 240 7.21 28.01 4.89
C VAL A 240 8.65 28.47 5.08
N ARG A 241 9.61 27.53 5.15
CA ARG A 241 11.03 27.85 5.36
C ARG A 241 11.94 26.96 4.53
N SER A 242 12.82 27.57 3.75
CA SER A 242 13.97 26.90 3.14
C SER A 242 15.26 27.46 3.73
N ALA A 243 16.17 26.60 4.22
CA ALA A 243 17.44 27.08 4.77
C ALA A 243 18.40 27.54 3.65
N LEU A 244 18.46 26.79 2.56
CA LEU A 244 19.26 27.08 1.37
C LEU A 244 18.42 26.80 0.11
N GLY A 245 17.67 27.81 -0.32
CA GLY A 245 16.82 27.74 -1.51
C GLY A 245 15.88 28.94 -1.63
N LYS A 246 14.94 28.88 -2.59
CA LYS A 246 13.97 29.96 -2.84
C LYS A 246 12.57 29.50 -2.46
N VAL A 247 11.81 30.37 -1.81
CA VAL A 247 10.38 30.20 -1.58
C VAL A 247 9.61 31.04 -2.60
N SER A 248 8.65 30.44 -3.29
CA SER A 248 7.70 31.11 -4.18
C SER A 248 6.29 30.83 -3.69
N VAL A 249 5.49 31.88 -3.52
CA VAL A 249 4.07 31.76 -3.15
C VAL A 249 3.28 32.44 -4.25
N GLU A 250 2.52 31.62 -4.98
CA GLU A 250 1.63 32.00 -6.08
C GLU A 250 0.19 31.73 -5.64
N LEU A 251 -0.19 32.37 -4.53
CA LEU A 251 -1.57 32.43 -4.08
C LEU A 251 -2.05 33.85 -4.37
N ASP A 252 -3.05 34.00 -5.22
CA ASP A 252 -3.74 35.28 -5.33
C ASP A 252 -4.31 35.62 -3.94
N ASP A 253 -4.24 36.91 -3.56
CA ASP A 253 -4.81 37.41 -2.31
C ASP A 253 -6.28 36.97 -2.25
N ALA A 254 -6.59 35.98 -1.41
CA ALA A 254 -7.96 35.59 -1.20
C ALA A 254 -8.68 36.78 -0.57
N GLU A 255 -9.77 37.24 -1.18
CA GLU A 255 -10.82 37.96 -0.46
C GLU A 255 -11.09 37.24 0.85
N VAL A 256 -11.23 38.02 1.92
CA VAL A 256 -11.45 37.57 3.31
C VAL A 256 -12.25 36.25 3.29
N PRO A 257 -11.67 35.14 3.78
CA PRO A 257 -12.32 33.85 3.68
C PRO A 257 -13.73 33.94 4.24
N ASP A 258 -14.70 33.39 3.52
CA ASP A 258 -16.02 33.13 4.09
C ASP A 258 -15.80 32.39 5.43
N PRO A 259 -16.41 32.79 6.55
CA PRO A 259 -16.30 32.05 7.81
C PRO A 259 -16.69 30.57 7.72
N SER A 260 -17.32 30.11 6.62
CA SER A 260 -17.53 28.69 6.32
C SER A 260 -16.49 28.03 5.40
N ALA A 261 -15.48 28.77 4.92
CA ALA A 261 -14.43 28.24 4.05
C ALA A 261 -13.54 27.27 4.82
N GLU A 262 -13.25 26.12 4.22
CA GLU A 262 -12.33 25.17 4.82
C GLU A 262 -10.93 25.80 4.92
N ALA A 263 -10.33 25.73 6.11
CA ALA A 263 -9.00 26.30 6.36
C ALA A 263 -7.91 25.24 6.16
N VAL A 264 -6.82 25.65 5.51
CA VAL A 264 -5.61 24.86 5.30
C VAL A 264 -4.46 25.53 6.04
N SER A 265 -3.80 24.81 6.93
CA SER A 265 -2.55 25.27 7.55
C SER A 265 -1.38 24.52 6.94
N VAL A 266 -0.55 25.22 6.17
CA VAL A 266 0.63 24.65 5.50
C VAL A 266 1.89 25.00 6.28
N ARG A 267 2.58 23.96 6.76
CA ARG A 267 3.95 24.04 7.27
C ARG A 267 4.85 23.25 6.33
N ALA A 268 5.72 23.94 5.61
CA ALA A 268 6.66 23.31 4.67
C ALA A 268 8.10 23.71 5.01
N ARG A 269 8.98 22.72 5.18
CA ARG A 269 10.39 22.94 5.54
C ARG A 269 11.33 22.12 4.69
N THR A 270 12.32 22.78 4.09
CA THR A 270 13.45 22.10 3.44
C THR A 270 14.80 22.69 3.86
N SER A 271 15.82 21.86 4.00
CA SER A 271 17.17 22.38 4.26
C SER A 271 17.83 22.84 2.96
N LEU A 272 17.70 22.05 1.88
CA LEU A 272 18.27 22.32 0.57
C LEU A 272 17.23 22.02 -0.50
N GLY A 273 16.67 23.07 -1.09
CA GLY A 273 15.60 22.94 -2.07
C GLY A 273 14.70 24.17 -2.13
N LYS A 274 13.92 24.25 -3.19
CA LYS A 274 12.92 25.29 -3.39
C LYS A 274 11.60 24.85 -2.78
N ILE A 275 10.82 25.83 -2.32
CA ILE A 275 9.44 25.60 -1.94
C ILE A 275 8.54 26.43 -2.85
N ARG A 276 7.55 25.79 -3.47
CA ARG A 276 6.52 26.45 -4.27
C ARG A 276 5.15 26.15 -3.69
N VAL A 277 4.43 27.21 -3.32
CA VAL A 277 3.03 27.15 -2.93
C VAL A 277 2.23 27.76 -4.08
N ARG A 278 1.22 27.07 -4.60
CA ARG A 278 0.38 27.58 -5.70
C ARG A 278 -1.09 27.26 -5.49
N ARG A 279 -1.95 27.86 -6.31
CA ARG A 279 -3.27 27.27 -6.60
C ARG A 279 -3.12 26.35 -7.83
N PRO A 280 -3.70 25.13 -7.80
CA PRO A 280 -3.51 24.14 -8.85
C PRO A 280 -4.03 24.59 -10.22
#